data_AF-A0A4Y4X4C5-F1
#
_entry.id   AF-A0A4Y4X4C5-F1
#
_cell.length_a   1.000
_cell.length_b   1.000
_cell.length_c   1.000
_cell.angle_alpha   90.00
_cell.angle_beta   90.00
_cell.angle_gamma   90.00
#
_symmetry.space_group_name_H-M   'P 1'
#
loop_
_entity.id
_entity.type
_entity.pdbx_description
1 polymer ?
#
loop_
_entity_poly.entity_id
_entity_poly.type
_entity_poly.pdbx_seq_one_letter_code
_entity_poly.pdbx_strand_id
1 'polypeptide(L)' 'NIMQITIPIPPLEIQQEIVKILDQFSLLTTDLLAGIPAEIEARKKQYEYYREKLLTFKPLTPLNSKELA' A
#
# COMPACT_ATOMS: atom_id res chain seq x y z
N ASN A 1 5.46 -28.14 -27.04
CA ASN A 1 6.92 -28.05 -27.29
C ASN A 1 7.44 -26.69 -26.84
N ILE A 2 7.83 -26.55 -25.57
CA ILE A 2 8.49 -25.32 -25.06
C ILE A 2 9.86 -25.14 -25.74
N MET A 3 10.48 -26.25 -26.16
CA MET A 3 11.77 -26.30 -26.85
C MET A 3 11.79 -25.70 -28.26
N GLN A 4 10.63 -25.37 -28.85
CA GLN A 4 10.55 -24.77 -30.19
C GLN A 4 10.44 -23.23 -30.16
N ILE A 5 10.41 -22.61 -28.97
CA ILE A 5 10.31 -21.16 -28.83
C ILE A 5 11.71 -20.55 -28.97
N THR A 6 11.91 -19.75 -30.02
CA THR A 6 13.13 -18.96 -30.19
C THR A 6 12.99 -17.64 -29.44
N ILE A 7 13.85 -17.42 -28.44
CA ILE A 7 13.89 -16.17 -27.66
C ILE A 7 15.05 -15.32 -28.21
N PRO A 8 14.81 -14.06 -28.60
CA PRO A 8 15.88 -13.16 -28.99
C PRO A 8 16.74 -12.80 -27.77
N ILE A 9 18.06 -12.96 -27.90
CA ILE A 9 19.03 -12.62 -26.85
C ILE A 9 19.76 -11.33 -27.28
N PRO A 10 19.46 -10.18 -26.66
CA PRO A 10 20.15 -8.93 -26.97
C PRO A 10 21.58 -8.92 -26.39
N PRO A 11 22.42 -7.92 -26.72
CA PRO A 11 23.75 -7.76 -26.11
C PRO A 11 23.68 -7.66 -24.57
N LEU A 12 24.75 -8.07 -23.89
CA LEU A 12 24.79 -8.17 -22.42
C LEU A 12 24.45 -6.85 -21.72
N GLU A 13 24.93 -5.74 -22.26
CA GLU A 13 24.69 -4.39 -21.73
C GLU A 13 23.19 -4.05 -21.69
N ILE A 14 22.48 -4.37 -22.78
CA ILE A 14 21.03 -4.20 -22.87
C ILE A 14 20.29 -5.17 -21.94
N GLN A 15 20.77 -6.41 -21.79
CA GLN A 15 20.17 -7.35 -20.85
C GLN A 15 20.22 -6.82 -19.41
N GLN A 16 21.33 -6.20 -19.00
CA GLN A 16 21.48 -5.64 -17.66
C GLN A 16 20.53 -4.47 -17.42
N GLU A 17 20.34 -3.59 -18.41
CA GLU A 17 19.35 -2.52 -18.33
C GLU A 17 17.92 -3.06 -18.20
N ILE A 18 17.57 -4.07 -19.01
CA ILE A 18 16.26 -4.73 -18.94
C ILE A 18 16.03 -5.31 -17.55
N VAL A 19 16.97 -6.08 -17.02
CA VAL A 19 16.86 -6.71 -15.69
C VAL A 19 16.72 -5.64 -14.61
N LYS A 20 17.53 -4.58 -14.65
CA LYS A 20 17.45 -3.49 -13.68
C LYS A 20 16.06 -2.84 -13.64
N ILE A 21 15.46 -2.61 -14.80
CA ILE A 21 14.12 -2.03 -14.90
C ILE A 21 13.07 -3.01 -14.36
N LEU A 22 13.14 -4.28 -14.76
CA LEU A 22 12.20 -5.31 -14.33
C LEU A 22 12.28 -5.57 -12.83
N ASP A 23 13.48 -5.56 -12.25
CA ASP A 23 13.69 -5.74 -10.82
C ASP A 23 13.08 -4.58 -10.03
N GLN A 24 13.18 -3.34 -10.52
CA GLN A 24 12.54 -2.18 -9.90
C GLN A 24 11.00 -2.32 -9.92
N PHE A 25 10.42 -2.71 -11.05
CA PHE A 25 8.98 -2.94 -11.14
C PHE A 25 8.51 -4.11 -10.27
N SER A 26 9.29 -5.19 -10.24
CA SER A 26 9.01 -6.36 -9.41
C SER A 26 9.03 -5.98 -7.93
N LEU A 27 10.06 -5.25 -7.48
CA LEU A 27 10.15 -4.77 -6.10
C LEU A 27 8.95 -3.90 -5.73
N LEU A 28 8.61 -2.91 -6.55
CA LEU A 28 7.47 -2.03 -6.28
C LEU A 28 6.12 -2.78 -6.19
N THR A 29 5.94 -3.84 -6.96
CA THR A 29 4.65 -4.55 -7.05
C THR A 29 4.53 -5.72 -6.07
N THR A 30 5.64 -6.38 -5.73
CA THR A 30 5.64 -7.63 -4.95
C THR A 30 6.21 -7.50 -3.55
N ASP A 31 6.98 -6.44 -3.27
CA ASP A 31 7.55 -6.24 -1.95
C ASP A 31 6.43 -5.93 -0.93
N LEU A 32 6.24 -6.86 0.00
CA LEU A 32 5.22 -6.75 1.05
C LEU A 32 5.60 -5.76 2.14
N LEU A 33 6.87 -5.37 2.24
CA LEU A 33 7.39 -4.46 3.27
C LEU A 33 7.54 -3.03 2.75
N ALA A 34 7.82 -2.85 1.45
CA ALA A 34 8.08 -1.53 0.87
C ALA A 34 7.32 -1.21 -0.43
N GLY A 35 6.61 -2.19 -1.00
CA GLY A 35 5.87 -2.01 -2.26
C GLY A 35 4.42 -1.56 -2.07
N ILE A 36 3.67 -1.61 -3.17
CA ILE A 36 2.22 -1.31 -3.20
C ILE A 36 1.42 -2.04 -2.11
N PRO A 37 1.68 -3.33 -1.80
CA PRO A 37 0.96 -4.03 -0.72
C PRO A 37 1.11 -3.34 0.65
N ALA A 38 2.32 -2.87 0.98
CA ALA A 38 2.60 -2.18 2.23
C ALA A 38 1.83 -0.84 2.32
N GLU A 39 1.82 -0.07 1.22
CA GLU A 39 1.07 1.19 1.15
C GLU A 39 -0.45 0.95 1.29
N ILE A 40 -0.99 -0.09 0.65
CA ILE A 40 -2.41 -0.45 0.78
C ILE A 40 -2.75 -0.77 2.24
N GLU A 41 -1.93 -1.55 2.93
CA GLU A 41 -2.15 -1.86 4.35
C GLU A 41 -2.11 -0.60 5.22
N ALA A 42 -1.12 0.26 5.01
CA ALA A 42 -1.00 1.53 5.72
C ALA A 42 -2.24 2.43 5.50
N ARG A 43 -2.73 2.52 4.26
CA ARG A 43 -3.93 3.31 3.93
C ARG A 43 -5.22 2.72 4.50
N LYS A 44 -5.34 1.40 4.58
CA LYS A 44 -6.47 0.75 5.26
C LYS A 44 -6.49 1.09 6.75
N LYS A 45 -5.34 0.97 7.44
CA LYS A 45 -5.21 1.36 8.85
C LYS A 45 -5.55 2.83 9.07
N GLN A 46 -5.05 3.70 8.19
CA GLN A 46 -5.37 5.12 8.22
C GLN A 46 -6.88 5.36 8.08
N TYR A 47 -7.52 4.72 7.11
CA TYR A 47 -8.96 4.84 6.88
C TYR A 47 -9.76 4.35 8.10
N GLU A 48 -9.42 3.20 8.67
CA GLU A 48 -10.08 2.64 9.85
C GLU A 48 -10.00 3.61 11.04
N TYR A 49 -8.79 4.13 11.33
CA TYR A 49 -8.59 5.10 12.40
C TYR A 49 -9.48 6.34 12.25
N TYR A 50 -9.51 6.94 11.05
CA TYR A 50 -10.33 8.13 10.82
C TYR A 50 -11.82 7.81 10.79
N ARG A 51 -12.22 6.66 10.24
CA ARG A 51 -13.62 6.19 10.27
C ARG A 51 -14.12 6.06 11.70
N GLU A 52 -13.36 5.40 12.56
CA GLU A 52 -13.71 5.25 13.98
C GLU A 52 -13.75 6.60 14.67
N LYS A 53 -12.74 7.46 14.47
CA LYS A 53 -12.70 8.80 15.07
C LYS A 53 -13.90 9.66 14.69
N LEU A 54 -14.33 9.62 13.43
CA LEU A 54 -15.48 10.38 12.93
C LEU A 54 -16.83 9.81 13.42
N LEU A 55 -16.92 8.49 13.59
CA LEU A 55 -18.14 7.80 14.04
C LEU A 55 -18.21 7.67 15.58
N THR A 56 -17.15 8.03 16.30
CA THR A 56 -17.15 8.11 17.75
C THR A 56 -17.71 9.46 18.17
N PHE A 57 -19.02 9.53 18.34
CA PHE A 57 -19.65 10.70 18.92
C PHE A 57 -19.33 10.76 20.42
N LYS A 58 -18.70 11.84 20.87
CA LYS A 58 -18.66 12.12 22.31
C LYS A 58 -20.11 12.21 22.79
N PRO A 59 -20.48 11.47 23.85
CA PRO A 59 -21.79 11.67 24.45
C PRO A 59 -21.90 13.14 24.84
N LEU A 60 -23.01 13.77 24.46
CA LEU A 60 -23.39 15.06 25.02
C LEU A 60 -23.62 14.80 26.50
N THR A 61 -22.58 14.93 27.32
CA THR A 61 -22.75 15.01 28.77
C THR A 61 -23.71 16.16 29.00
N PRO A 62 -24.91 15.93 29.55
CA PRO A 62 -25.78 17.03 29.90
C PRO A 62 -25.01 17.88 30.92
N LEU A 63 -24.85 19.17 30.62
CA LEU A 63 -24.34 20.13 31.59
C LEU A 63 -25.19 19.95 32.85
N ASN A 64 -24.55 19.63 33.98
CA ASN A 64 -25.23 19.40 35.25
C ASN A 64 -26.17 20.58 35.53
N SER A 65 -27.46 20.32 35.64
CA SER A 65 -28.49 21.30 36.03
C SER A 65 -28.39 21.73 37.51
N LYS A 66 -27.24 21.55 38.16
CA LYS A 66 -26.98 21.86 39.56
C LYS A 66 -26.12 23.12 39.79
N GLU A 67 -25.75 23.86 38.74
CA GLU A 67 -25.01 25.15 38.88
C GLU A 67 -25.88 26.39 38.57
N LEU A 68 -27.21 26.24 38.47
CA LEU A 68 -28.14 27.36 38.17
C LEU A 68 -29.21 27.61 39.26
N ALA A 69 -29.00 27.14 40.49
CA ALA A 69 -29.84 27.48 41.65
C ALA A 69 -29.01 27.69 42.91
#